data_AF-A0A7C4IKZ8-F1
#
_entry.id   AF-A0A7C4IKZ8-F1
#
_cell.length_a   1.000
_cell.length_b   1.000
_cell.length_c   1.000
_cell.angle_alpha   90.00
_cell.angle_beta   90.00
_cell.angle_gamma   90.00
#
_symmetry.space_group_name_H-M   'P 1'
#
loop_
_entity.id
_entity.type
_entity.pdbx_description
1 polymer ?
#
loop_
_entity_poly.entity_id
_entity_poly.type
_entity_poly.pdbx_seq_one_letter_code
_entity_poly.pdbx_strand_id
1 'polypeptide(L)'
;MTAPTPTNNAIPLAEGDSAPLRAYVHDKQAVARHVRALEQWLRQRKADDRAGVCHELMVKLAEDRFTLAVVGQFKRGKSSLMNALIGRDLLPTGILPLTSAITILRFGPRERLVIRRDNWSIDEEAPVADLPQYVTELGNPGNTRKIKAAYVEFPSPFLRRGLEFVDTPGIGSAIEANTATTYGFIPQCDAVLFVTSADGPLATVELEFLQRIRQHVRKVFFVVNKMDLLAPPERQEVLRFIADHLSRQVSLPDKRLFAISSRLGLSAKEGHDRVKLAESGLPDLEAALAEFLTAQRSQTFLAAILDRAEELLATEQSRESLEQRTAIGNLRDRILGSPGAGAPLPGAQPAALPQPAHTLPVESPKSIQESVLIKALHARSCPVCKHLSGVLFDFFAHWQRAMATDEATQRVFAEQHGFCPMHTWQLAAISSPQGLSIGCSALVGHLAADLSALAAGMDDSRKHAAQVAALTSRSATCRACRLLAEAERDCTLKLATVVGTPSGREAYSSSQGVCLRHLVPLIAAVQDGESRRFLLGHAARRFGELLEDMQSFAIKHDATRRYLENRDETDAYLRALIQVAGQKTLCFPWRLDEV
;
A
#
# COMPACT_ATOMS: atom_id res chain seq x y z
N MET A 1 0.80 16.42 58.09
CA MET A 1 1.01 16.71 56.65
C MET A 1 1.55 15.45 56.01
N THR A 2 0.66 14.62 55.48
CA THR A 2 0.98 13.36 54.79
C THR A 2 0.03 13.26 53.61
N ALA A 3 0.60 13.31 52.41
CA ALA A 3 -0.11 13.32 51.14
C ALA A 3 -0.84 11.99 50.88
N PRO A 4 -1.99 11.98 50.17
CA PRO A 4 -2.64 10.76 49.76
C PRO A 4 -1.97 10.17 48.50
N THR A 5 -1.78 8.85 48.54
CA THR A 5 -1.36 7.98 47.44
C THR A 5 -2.36 8.05 46.27
N PRO A 6 -1.90 8.10 45.00
CA PRO A 6 -2.81 8.00 43.86
C PRO A 6 -3.20 6.54 43.63
N THR A 7 -4.50 6.28 43.59
CA THR A 7 -5.09 5.02 43.15
C THR A 7 -4.86 4.85 41.66
N ASN A 8 -3.99 3.90 41.31
CA ASN A 8 -3.72 3.49 39.94
C ASN A 8 -4.89 2.62 39.44
N ASN A 9 -5.93 3.26 38.89
CA ASN A 9 -6.95 2.59 38.10
C ASN A 9 -6.34 2.23 36.73
N ALA A 10 -5.61 1.12 36.68
CA ALA A 10 -5.27 0.46 35.43
C ALA A 10 -6.57 -0.11 34.82
N ILE A 11 -7.05 0.53 33.77
CA ILE A 11 -8.07 -0.03 32.88
C ILE A 11 -7.46 -1.28 32.24
N PRO A 12 -8.08 -2.48 32.35
CA PRO A 12 -7.59 -3.64 31.61
C PRO A 12 -7.83 -3.40 30.12
N LEU A 13 -6.76 -3.35 29.33
CA LEU A 13 -6.86 -3.38 27.87
C LEU A 13 -7.40 -4.75 27.48
N ALA A 14 -8.64 -4.79 27.01
CA ALA A 14 -9.30 -6.00 26.53
C ALA A 14 -8.57 -6.55 25.29
N GLU A 15 -7.96 -7.74 25.41
CA GLU A 15 -7.30 -8.47 24.32
C GLU A 15 -8.27 -8.98 23.23
N GLY A 16 -9.58 -8.82 23.41
CA GLY A 16 -10.64 -9.33 22.52
C GLY A 16 -10.94 -8.51 21.25
N ASP A 17 -10.56 -7.22 21.19
CA ASP A 17 -10.99 -6.32 20.09
C ASP A 17 -10.08 -6.33 18.85
N SER A 18 -8.93 -7.01 18.89
CA SER A 18 -7.89 -6.88 17.87
C SER A 18 -7.94 -7.91 16.73
N ALA A 19 -8.58 -9.06 16.92
CA ALA A 19 -8.60 -10.13 15.92
C ALA A 19 -9.38 -9.78 14.63
N PRO A 20 -10.58 -9.16 14.68
CA PRO A 20 -11.33 -8.78 13.48
C PRO A 20 -10.62 -7.69 12.65
N LEU A 21 -9.99 -6.72 13.34
CA LEU A 21 -9.21 -5.66 12.71
C LEU A 21 -7.94 -6.21 12.02
N ARG A 22 -7.23 -7.16 12.66
CA ARG A 22 -6.07 -7.82 12.05
C ARG A 22 -6.45 -8.65 10.82
N ALA A 23 -7.57 -9.37 10.87
CA ALA A 23 -8.08 -10.14 9.74
C ALA A 23 -8.39 -9.23 8.54
N TYR A 24 -9.07 -8.10 8.77
CA TYR A 24 -9.35 -7.13 7.72
C TYR A 24 -8.08 -6.53 7.10
N VAL A 25 -7.10 -6.12 7.92
CA VAL A 25 -5.83 -5.57 7.42
C VAL A 25 -5.09 -6.61 6.58
N HIS A 26 -5.09 -7.86 7.01
CA HIS A 26 -4.49 -8.96 6.25
C HIS A 26 -5.19 -9.18 4.90
N ASP A 27 -6.53 -9.22 4.88
CA ASP A 27 -7.30 -9.39 3.65
C ASP A 27 -7.14 -8.19 2.71
N LYS A 28 -7.12 -6.97 3.25
CA LYS A 28 -6.83 -5.73 2.51
C LYS A 28 -5.45 -5.80 1.85
N GLN A 29 -4.43 -6.28 2.56
CA GLN A 29 -3.08 -6.48 2.00
C GLN A 29 -3.06 -7.58 0.93
N ALA A 30 -3.81 -8.67 1.10
CA ALA A 30 -3.94 -9.70 0.09
C ALA A 30 -4.57 -9.16 -1.20
N VAL A 31 -5.69 -8.41 -1.10
CA VAL A 31 -6.31 -7.75 -2.27
C VAL A 31 -5.33 -6.78 -2.94
N ALA A 32 -4.64 -5.93 -2.17
CA ALA A 32 -3.67 -4.97 -2.69
C ALA A 32 -2.55 -5.65 -3.50
N ARG A 33 -2.07 -6.82 -3.04
CA ARG A 33 -1.05 -7.60 -3.76
C ARG A 33 -1.57 -8.09 -5.11
N HIS A 34 -2.76 -8.66 -5.16
CA HIS A 34 -3.36 -9.15 -6.41
C HIS A 34 -3.61 -8.01 -7.41
N VAL A 35 -4.16 -6.88 -6.95
CA VAL A 35 -4.41 -5.72 -7.83
C VAL A 35 -3.10 -5.13 -8.36
N ARG A 36 -2.05 -5.04 -7.54
CA ARG A 36 -0.72 -4.57 -7.99
C ARG A 36 -0.08 -5.53 -8.99
N ALA A 37 -0.17 -6.84 -8.74
CA ALA A 37 0.34 -7.84 -9.67
C ALA A 37 -0.38 -7.78 -11.03
N LEU A 38 -1.70 -7.57 -11.01
CA LEU A 38 -2.50 -7.36 -12.20
C LEU A 38 -2.11 -6.07 -12.94
N GLU A 39 -1.96 -4.95 -12.22
CA GLU A 39 -1.51 -3.68 -12.81
C GLU A 39 -0.18 -3.85 -13.54
N GLN A 40 0.81 -4.47 -12.88
CA GLN A 40 2.13 -4.71 -13.46
C GLN A 40 2.04 -5.60 -14.71
N TRP A 41 1.23 -6.65 -14.66
CA TRP A 41 1.00 -7.55 -15.79
C TRP A 41 0.35 -6.83 -17.00
N LEU A 42 -0.63 -5.96 -16.75
CA LEU A 42 -1.30 -5.14 -17.78
C LEU A 42 -0.33 -4.12 -18.40
N ARG A 43 0.50 -3.46 -17.58
CA ARG A 43 1.52 -2.50 -18.06
C ARG A 43 2.56 -3.16 -18.96
N GLN A 44 3.01 -4.37 -18.64
CA GLN A 44 3.93 -5.13 -19.49
C GLN A 44 3.34 -5.42 -20.89
N ARG A 45 2.01 -5.50 -20.98
CA ARG A 45 1.26 -5.73 -22.23
C ARG A 45 0.78 -4.44 -22.89
N LYS A 46 1.19 -3.26 -22.41
CA LYS A 46 0.79 -1.94 -22.91
C LYS A 46 -0.73 -1.70 -22.88
N ALA A 47 -1.42 -2.32 -21.93
CA ALA A 47 -2.85 -2.10 -21.69
C ALA A 47 -3.06 -0.95 -20.68
N ASP A 48 -2.62 0.26 -21.04
CA ASP A 48 -2.51 1.39 -20.11
C ASP A 48 -3.86 1.83 -19.52
N ASP A 49 -4.95 1.77 -20.30
CA ASP A 49 -6.30 2.10 -19.80
C ASP A 49 -6.74 1.16 -18.68
N ARG A 50 -6.53 -0.15 -18.85
CA ARG A 50 -6.87 -1.17 -17.85
C ARG A 50 -5.94 -1.09 -16.64
N ALA A 51 -4.66 -0.81 -16.85
CA ALA A 51 -3.73 -0.55 -15.75
C ALA A 51 -4.13 0.70 -14.96
N GLY A 52 -4.66 1.73 -15.62
CA GLY A 52 -5.25 2.91 -14.98
C GLY A 52 -6.40 2.53 -14.04
N VAL A 53 -7.29 1.61 -14.46
CA VAL A 53 -8.37 1.10 -13.59
C VAL A 53 -7.79 0.37 -12.37
N CYS A 54 -6.75 -0.45 -12.52
CA CYS A 54 -6.09 -1.08 -11.35
C CYS A 54 -5.51 -0.05 -10.38
N HIS A 55 -4.93 1.03 -10.91
CA HIS A 55 -4.44 2.12 -10.09
C HIS A 55 -5.56 2.81 -9.31
N GLU A 56 -6.70 3.09 -9.95
CA GLU A 56 -7.90 3.63 -9.28
C GLU A 56 -8.43 2.68 -8.19
N LEU A 57 -8.45 1.38 -8.45
CA LEU A 57 -8.80 0.36 -7.44
C LEU A 57 -7.84 0.36 -6.25
N MET A 58 -6.54 0.55 -6.50
CA MET A 58 -5.54 0.67 -5.43
C MET A 58 -5.73 1.93 -4.58
N VAL A 59 -6.07 3.06 -5.20
CA VAL A 59 -6.42 4.30 -4.49
C VAL A 59 -7.67 4.07 -3.63
N LYS A 60 -8.72 3.51 -4.24
CA LYS A 60 -9.97 3.17 -3.53
C LYS A 60 -9.71 2.27 -2.32
N LEU A 61 -8.90 1.22 -2.51
CA LEU A 61 -8.49 0.29 -1.46
C LEU A 61 -7.69 0.99 -0.35
N ALA A 62 -6.73 1.85 -0.70
CA ALA A 62 -5.91 2.56 0.28
C ALA A 62 -6.76 3.46 1.18
N GLU A 63 -7.74 4.15 0.61
CA GLU A 63 -8.60 5.11 1.29
C GLU A 63 -9.87 4.51 1.93
N ASP A 64 -10.07 3.20 1.81
CA ASP A 64 -11.26 2.46 2.29
C ASP A 64 -12.59 3.09 1.84
N ARG A 65 -12.63 3.68 0.63
CA ARG A 65 -13.81 4.38 0.14
C ARG A 65 -14.90 3.40 -0.26
N PHE A 66 -16.02 3.44 0.47
CA PHE A 66 -17.20 2.63 0.18
C PHE A 66 -18.23 3.46 -0.58
N THR A 67 -18.48 3.09 -1.82
CA THR A 67 -19.35 3.82 -2.75
C THR A 67 -20.74 3.16 -2.79
N LEU A 68 -21.76 3.89 -2.33
CA LEU A 68 -23.16 3.49 -2.33
C LEU A 68 -23.95 4.32 -3.35
N ALA A 69 -24.36 3.70 -4.46
CA ALA A 69 -25.14 4.39 -5.48
C ALA A 69 -26.63 4.38 -5.18
N VAL A 70 -27.27 5.55 -5.29
CA VAL A 70 -28.73 5.70 -5.19
C VAL A 70 -29.32 5.69 -6.59
N VAL A 71 -30.14 4.68 -6.86
CA VAL A 71 -30.67 4.37 -8.20
C VAL A 71 -32.18 4.20 -8.15
N GLY A 72 -32.84 4.32 -9.30
CA GLY A 72 -34.30 4.24 -9.40
C GLY A 72 -34.82 5.18 -10.48
N GLN A 73 -36.06 4.97 -10.91
CA GLN A 73 -36.64 5.77 -11.98
C GLN A 73 -36.67 7.26 -11.60
N PHE A 74 -36.82 8.11 -12.61
CA PHE A 74 -37.16 9.51 -12.39
C PHE A 74 -38.41 9.65 -11.49
N LYS A 75 -38.46 10.69 -10.64
CA LYS A 75 -39.55 10.99 -9.67
C LYS A 75 -39.76 10.01 -8.51
N ARG A 76 -38.82 9.10 -8.23
CA ARG A 76 -38.87 8.23 -7.02
C ARG A 76 -38.33 8.88 -5.74
N GLY A 77 -37.75 10.08 -5.85
CA GLY A 77 -37.25 10.86 -4.70
C GLY A 77 -35.85 10.45 -4.22
N LYS A 78 -34.94 10.10 -5.14
CA LYS A 78 -33.54 9.74 -4.86
C LYS A 78 -32.77 10.85 -4.15
N SER A 79 -32.70 12.03 -4.77
CA SER A 79 -32.01 13.19 -4.20
C SER A 79 -32.66 13.65 -2.89
N SER A 80 -33.99 13.56 -2.78
CA SER A 80 -34.72 13.83 -1.52
C SER A 80 -34.35 12.84 -0.40
N LEU A 81 -34.18 11.56 -0.72
CA LEU A 81 -33.72 10.55 0.24
C LEU A 81 -32.30 10.84 0.72
N MET A 82 -31.39 11.19 -0.19
CA MET A 82 -30.02 11.54 0.16
C MET A 82 -29.95 12.79 1.06
N ASN A 83 -30.74 13.83 0.73
CA ASN A 83 -30.88 15.02 1.58
C ASN A 83 -31.42 14.63 2.97
N ALA A 84 -32.42 13.76 3.04
CA ALA A 84 -32.97 13.26 4.31
C ALA A 84 -31.94 12.45 5.13
N LEU A 85 -31.15 11.56 4.50
CA LEU A 85 -30.09 10.79 5.18
C LEU A 85 -29.00 11.72 5.75
N ILE A 86 -28.61 12.75 5.00
CA ILE A 86 -27.62 13.74 5.46
C ILE A 86 -28.23 14.71 6.48
N GLY A 87 -29.54 14.92 6.44
CA GLY A 87 -30.26 15.88 7.28
C GLY A 87 -30.10 17.33 6.80
N ARG A 88 -29.82 17.54 5.51
CA ARG A 88 -29.63 18.85 4.87
C ARG A 88 -30.18 18.83 3.45
N ASP A 89 -30.80 19.91 3.02
CA ASP A 89 -31.25 20.09 1.64
C ASP A 89 -30.11 20.62 0.75
N LEU A 90 -29.26 19.71 0.26
CA LEU A 90 -28.07 20.05 -0.54
C LEU A 90 -28.23 19.72 -2.03
N LEU A 91 -28.76 18.53 -2.33
CA LEU A 91 -28.96 18.09 -3.71
C LEU A 91 -30.21 18.75 -4.30
N PRO A 92 -30.20 19.15 -5.58
CA PRO A 92 -31.37 19.72 -6.23
C PRO A 92 -32.53 18.71 -6.29
N THR A 93 -33.72 19.13 -5.86
CA THR A 93 -34.95 18.31 -5.91
C THR A 93 -36.03 19.00 -6.75
N GLY A 94 -36.88 18.23 -7.45
CA GLY A 94 -37.94 18.82 -8.28
C GLY A 94 -38.70 17.84 -9.18
N ILE A 95 -39.63 18.40 -9.97
CA ILE A 95 -40.68 17.66 -10.72
C ILE A 95 -40.26 17.41 -12.19
N LEU A 96 -39.22 18.05 -12.70
CA LEU A 96 -38.62 17.79 -14.03
C LEU A 96 -37.33 16.95 -13.89
N PRO A 97 -36.84 16.24 -14.92
CA PRO A 97 -35.56 15.54 -14.82
C PRO A 97 -34.47 16.57 -14.52
N LEU A 98 -33.95 16.54 -13.29
CA LEU A 98 -33.02 17.55 -12.76
C LEU A 98 -31.60 17.01 -12.62
N THR A 99 -31.26 15.82 -13.10
CA THR A 99 -29.90 15.26 -12.91
C THR A 99 -29.34 14.85 -14.28
N SER A 100 -28.43 15.66 -14.81
CA SER A 100 -27.71 15.44 -16.07
C SER A 100 -26.28 14.91 -15.85
N ALA A 101 -25.75 15.00 -14.63
CA ALA A 101 -24.41 14.49 -14.27
C ALA A 101 -24.40 13.80 -12.91
N ILE A 102 -23.39 12.94 -12.70
CA ILE A 102 -23.21 12.19 -11.46
C ILE A 102 -22.76 13.14 -10.34
N THR A 103 -23.42 13.05 -9.18
CA THR A 103 -23.05 13.80 -7.97
C THR A 103 -22.60 12.85 -6.88
N ILE A 104 -21.44 13.08 -6.29
CA ILE A 104 -20.84 12.24 -5.24
C ILE A 104 -20.76 13.05 -3.96
N LEU A 105 -21.51 12.63 -2.95
CA LEU A 105 -21.47 13.19 -1.60
C LEU A 105 -20.47 12.41 -0.75
N ARG A 106 -19.46 13.12 -0.23
CA ARG A 106 -18.41 12.54 0.62
C ARG A 106 -18.12 13.40 1.84
N PHE A 107 -17.42 12.83 2.81
CA PHE A 107 -16.97 13.60 3.97
C PHE A 107 -15.93 14.63 3.58
N GLY A 108 -16.10 15.86 4.08
CA GLY A 108 -15.06 16.88 4.10
C GLY A 108 -15.14 17.69 5.39
N PRO A 109 -14.01 18.28 5.84
CA PRO A 109 -13.98 19.08 7.07
C PRO A 109 -14.78 20.39 6.93
N ARG A 110 -15.09 20.82 5.70
CA ARG A 110 -15.88 22.01 5.37
C ARG A 110 -16.77 21.70 4.17
N GLU A 111 -17.80 22.50 3.98
CA GLU A 111 -18.67 22.44 2.81
C GLU A 111 -17.92 22.93 1.57
N ARG A 112 -17.81 22.07 0.56
CA ARG A 112 -17.10 22.39 -0.69
C ARG A 112 -17.73 21.64 -1.85
N LEU A 113 -17.82 22.31 -3.00
CA LEU A 113 -18.14 21.68 -4.27
C LEU A 113 -16.90 21.64 -5.15
N VAL A 114 -16.57 20.44 -5.63
CA VAL A 114 -15.42 20.17 -6.50
C VAL A 114 -15.94 19.55 -7.79
N ILE A 115 -15.71 20.22 -8.91
CA ILE A 115 -16.16 19.82 -10.23
C ILE A 115 -15.02 19.16 -10.99
N ARG A 116 -15.26 17.93 -11.45
CA ARG A 116 -14.34 17.20 -12.32
C ARG A 116 -14.91 17.14 -13.72
N ARG A 117 -14.18 17.71 -14.68
CA ARG A 117 -14.52 17.72 -16.10
C ARG A 117 -13.79 16.61 -16.84
N ASP A 118 -14.38 16.15 -17.92
CA ASP A 118 -13.74 15.20 -18.82
C ASP A 118 -12.55 15.87 -19.53
N ASN A 119 -11.41 15.17 -19.64
CA ASN A 119 -10.14 15.66 -20.20
C ASN A 119 -9.46 16.85 -19.49
N TRP A 120 -9.77 17.09 -18.21
CA TRP A 120 -9.08 18.11 -17.39
C TRP A 120 -8.28 17.44 -16.28
N SER A 121 -7.06 17.93 -16.04
CA SER A 121 -6.14 17.42 -15.00
C SER A 121 -6.25 18.14 -13.66
N ILE A 122 -7.06 19.20 -13.58
CA ILE A 122 -7.23 20.03 -12.38
C ILE A 122 -8.72 20.08 -12.05
N ASP A 123 -9.04 19.80 -10.79
CA ASP A 123 -10.39 19.91 -10.26
C ASP A 123 -10.76 21.38 -10.01
N GLU A 124 -11.98 21.79 -10.38
CA GLU A 124 -12.50 23.15 -10.24
C GLU A 124 -13.29 23.27 -8.92
N GLU A 125 -12.95 24.23 -8.06
CA GLU A 125 -13.71 24.50 -6.83
C GLU A 125 -14.77 25.56 -7.09
N ALA A 126 -16.00 25.32 -6.61
CA ALA A 126 -17.14 26.22 -6.75
C ALA A 126 -17.95 26.30 -5.44
N PRO A 127 -18.78 27.34 -5.25
CA PRO A 127 -19.77 27.38 -4.17
C PRO A 127 -20.77 26.22 -4.30
N VAL A 128 -21.11 25.56 -3.18
CA VAL A 128 -22.11 24.47 -3.18
C VAL A 128 -23.46 24.93 -3.72
N ALA A 129 -23.82 26.20 -3.51
CA ALA A 129 -25.03 26.80 -4.07
C ALA A 129 -25.11 26.75 -5.61
N ASP A 130 -23.97 26.65 -6.30
CA ASP A 130 -23.91 26.56 -7.75
C ASP A 130 -24.05 25.13 -8.27
N LEU A 131 -24.12 24.12 -7.39
CA LEU A 131 -24.30 22.71 -7.77
C LEU A 131 -25.40 22.52 -8.84
N PRO A 132 -26.61 23.14 -8.73
CA PRO A 132 -27.65 23.00 -9.74
C PRO A 132 -27.22 23.40 -11.14
N GLN A 133 -26.28 24.34 -11.28
CA GLN A 133 -25.79 24.81 -12.59
C GLN A 133 -24.95 23.75 -13.32
N TYR A 134 -24.38 22.79 -12.58
CA TYR A 134 -23.49 21.78 -13.13
C TYR A 134 -24.16 20.43 -13.34
N VAL A 135 -25.06 20.05 -12.43
CA VAL A 135 -25.59 18.68 -12.38
C VAL A 135 -27.03 18.57 -12.83
N THR A 136 -27.72 19.68 -13.12
CA THR A 136 -29.13 19.64 -13.56
C THR A 136 -29.32 19.82 -15.05
N GLU A 137 -30.41 19.28 -15.59
CA GLU A 137 -30.79 19.51 -16.99
C GLU A 137 -31.10 20.99 -17.27
N LEU A 138 -31.52 21.77 -16.27
CA LEU A 138 -31.78 23.19 -16.44
C LEU A 138 -30.47 23.99 -16.55
N GLY A 139 -29.48 23.66 -15.73
CA GLY A 139 -28.18 24.36 -15.70
C GLY A 139 -27.14 23.82 -16.70
N ASN A 140 -27.20 22.53 -16.97
CA ASN A 140 -26.30 21.77 -17.83
C ASN A 140 -27.09 20.74 -18.66
N PRO A 141 -27.89 21.18 -19.65
CA PRO A 141 -28.68 20.30 -20.49
C PRO A 141 -27.81 19.26 -21.17
N GLY A 142 -28.19 17.98 -21.10
CA GLY A 142 -27.51 16.87 -21.76
C GLY A 142 -26.02 16.74 -21.43
N ASN A 143 -25.59 17.25 -20.27
CA ASN A 143 -24.19 17.33 -19.85
C ASN A 143 -23.25 18.04 -20.86
N THR A 144 -23.71 19.10 -21.52
CA THR A 144 -22.91 19.92 -22.45
C THR A 144 -21.64 20.51 -21.84
N ARG A 145 -21.62 20.75 -20.52
CA ARG A 145 -20.44 21.20 -19.77
C ARG A 145 -19.39 20.10 -19.54
N LYS A 146 -19.64 18.87 -20.02
CA LYS A 146 -18.76 17.69 -19.93
C LYS A 146 -18.29 17.40 -18.50
N ILE A 147 -19.24 17.42 -17.57
CA ILE A 147 -18.98 17.10 -16.17
C ILE A 147 -18.88 15.59 -16.04
N LYS A 148 -17.72 15.09 -15.60
CA LYS A 148 -17.53 13.67 -15.30
C LYS A 148 -18.15 13.32 -13.94
N ALA A 149 -17.90 14.16 -12.93
CA ALA A 149 -18.50 14.06 -11.62
C ALA A 149 -18.46 15.40 -10.87
N ALA A 150 -19.46 15.66 -10.05
CA ALA A 150 -19.46 16.74 -9.06
C ALA A 150 -19.31 16.14 -7.66
N TYR A 151 -18.26 16.49 -6.94
CA TYR A 151 -18.03 16.06 -5.56
C TYR A 151 -18.53 17.12 -4.60
N VAL A 152 -19.48 16.77 -3.74
CA VAL A 152 -19.96 17.61 -2.66
C VAL A 152 -19.37 17.08 -1.36
N GLU A 153 -18.45 17.85 -0.79
CA GLU A 153 -17.84 17.59 0.50
C GLU A 153 -18.64 18.27 1.60
N PHE A 154 -19.03 17.53 2.65
CA PHE A 154 -19.82 18.07 3.76
C PHE A 154 -19.42 17.42 5.09
N PRO A 155 -19.39 18.17 6.21
CA PRO A 155 -19.02 17.65 7.54
C PRO A 155 -20.15 16.82 8.18
N SER A 156 -20.41 15.64 7.62
CA SER A 156 -21.38 14.69 8.19
C SER A 156 -20.68 13.54 8.93
N PRO A 157 -21.03 13.27 10.21
CA PRO A 157 -20.56 12.09 10.93
C PRO A 157 -20.89 10.77 10.22
N PHE A 158 -21.99 10.75 9.46
CA PHE A 158 -22.43 9.58 8.69
C PHE A 158 -21.49 9.31 7.50
N LEU A 159 -21.08 10.36 6.77
CA LEU A 159 -20.11 10.25 5.67
C LEU A 159 -18.68 10.00 6.17
N ARG A 160 -18.33 10.49 7.37
CA ARG A 160 -16.99 10.38 7.98
C ARG A 160 -16.52 8.93 8.12
N ARG A 161 -17.44 7.98 8.11
CA ARG A 161 -17.13 6.55 8.13
C ARG A 161 -16.57 6.04 6.80
N GLY A 162 -16.18 6.90 5.85
CA GLY A 162 -15.63 6.49 4.54
C GLY A 162 -16.71 6.05 3.55
N LEU A 163 -17.91 6.60 3.70
CA LEU A 163 -19.07 6.37 2.83
C LEU A 163 -19.17 7.50 1.80
N GLU A 164 -19.29 7.13 0.54
CA GLU A 164 -19.60 8.04 -0.57
C GLU A 164 -20.98 7.69 -1.13
N PHE A 165 -21.91 8.64 -1.08
CA PHE A 165 -23.20 8.49 -1.74
C PHE A 165 -23.14 9.02 -3.15
N VAL A 166 -23.66 8.26 -4.10
CA VAL A 166 -23.71 8.70 -5.49
C VAL A 166 -25.16 8.94 -5.88
N ASP A 167 -25.49 10.18 -6.21
CA ASP A 167 -26.73 10.50 -6.92
C ASP A 167 -26.53 10.22 -8.40
N THR A 168 -27.34 9.31 -8.94
CA THR A 168 -27.26 8.91 -10.34
C THR A 168 -28.45 9.47 -11.12
N PRO A 169 -28.26 9.84 -12.40
CA PRO A 169 -29.38 10.17 -13.27
C PRO A 169 -30.47 9.09 -13.27
N GLY A 170 -31.74 9.51 -13.31
CA GLY A 170 -32.87 8.57 -13.28
C GLY A 170 -32.89 7.64 -14.50
N ILE A 171 -33.08 6.34 -14.25
CA ILE A 171 -33.28 5.34 -15.31
C ILE A 171 -34.63 5.55 -15.99
N GLY A 172 -34.71 5.28 -17.30
CA GLY A 172 -35.97 5.40 -18.06
C GLY A 172 -36.44 6.85 -18.26
N SER A 173 -35.53 7.83 -18.21
CA SER A 173 -35.84 9.19 -18.67
C SER A 173 -35.90 9.24 -20.20
N ALA A 174 -36.57 10.26 -20.78
CA ALA A 174 -36.65 10.46 -22.23
C ALA A 174 -35.30 10.74 -22.91
N ILE A 175 -34.20 10.81 -22.14
CA ILE A 175 -32.85 11.14 -22.59
C ILE A 175 -31.98 9.88 -22.44
N GLU A 176 -31.59 9.28 -23.56
CA GLU A 176 -30.77 8.05 -23.59
C GLU A 176 -29.41 8.20 -22.90
N ALA A 177 -28.79 9.38 -23.03
CA ALA A 177 -27.49 9.71 -22.43
C ALA A 177 -27.48 9.57 -20.89
N ASN A 178 -28.60 9.88 -20.23
CA ASN A 178 -28.72 9.75 -18.77
C ASN A 178 -28.75 8.29 -18.33
N THR A 179 -29.45 7.46 -19.09
CA THR A 179 -29.51 6.01 -18.84
C THR A 179 -28.12 5.38 -19.01
N ALA A 180 -27.40 5.73 -20.08
CA ALA A 180 -26.03 5.24 -20.31
C ALA A 180 -25.06 5.64 -19.20
N THR A 181 -25.17 6.88 -18.70
CA THR A 181 -24.35 7.40 -17.59
C THR A 181 -24.56 6.58 -16.32
N THR A 182 -25.82 6.30 -15.96
CA THR A 182 -26.14 5.47 -14.79
C THR A 182 -25.58 4.07 -14.94
N TYR A 183 -25.78 3.40 -16.09
CA TYR A 183 -25.22 2.06 -16.32
C TYR A 183 -23.68 2.03 -16.33
N GLY A 184 -23.01 3.07 -16.82
CA GLY A 184 -21.55 3.16 -16.81
C GLY A 184 -20.95 3.37 -15.40
N PHE A 185 -21.74 3.89 -14.47
CA PHE A 185 -21.28 4.15 -13.10
C PHE A 185 -21.54 2.98 -12.13
N ILE A 186 -22.59 2.18 -12.34
CA ILE A 186 -22.92 1.03 -11.46
C ILE A 186 -21.72 0.09 -11.21
N PRO A 187 -20.92 -0.31 -12.22
CA PRO A 187 -19.78 -1.20 -12.00
C PRO A 187 -18.69 -0.64 -11.06
N GLN A 188 -18.73 0.65 -10.75
CA GLN A 188 -17.77 1.33 -9.85
C GLN A 188 -18.25 1.32 -8.38
N CYS A 189 -19.50 0.88 -8.14
CA CYS A 189 -20.17 0.96 -6.85
C CYS A 189 -20.06 -0.36 -6.07
N ASP A 190 -19.94 -0.27 -4.74
CA ASP A 190 -19.82 -1.45 -3.87
C ASP A 190 -21.20 -1.98 -3.43
N ALA A 191 -22.17 -1.08 -3.31
CA ALA A 191 -23.57 -1.40 -3.02
C ALA A 191 -24.51 -0.42 -3.71
N VAL A 192 -25.78 -0.82 -3.77
CA VAL A 192 -26.85 -0.02 -4.38
C VAL A 192 -28.00 0.19 -3.40
N LEU A 193 -28.50 1.42 -3.34
CA LEU A 193 -29.75 1.80 -2.70
C LEU A 193 -30.80 1.99 -3.81
N PHE A 194 -31.64 0.99 -4.00
CA PHE A 194 -32.68 0.98 -5.02
C PHE A 194 -33.95 1.66 -4.50
N VAL A 195 -34.31 2.79 -5.08
CA VAL A 195 -35.46 3.62 -4.66
C VAL A 195 -36.61 3.48 -5.66
N THR A 196 -37.72 2.95 -5.19
CA THR A 196 -39.02 2.98 -5.88
C THR A 196 -40.01 3.79 -5.04
N SER A 197 -41.19 4.11 -5.58
CA SER A 197 -42.17 4.96 -4.87
C SER A 197 -43.51 4.26 -4.73
N ALA A 198 -44.20 4.56 -3.63
CA ALA A 198 -45.41 3.87 -3.23
C ALA A 198 -46.61 4.11 -4.16
N ASP A 199 -46.63 5.24 -4.89
CA ASP A 199 -47.64 5.66 -5.87
C ASP A 199 -47.54 4.95 -7.24
N GLY A 200 -46.47 4.20 -7.48
CA GLY A 200 -46.28 3.43 -8.71
C GLY A 200 -45.03 2.56 -8.61
N PRO A 201 -45.05 1.52 -7.76
CA PRO A 201 -43.86 0.74 -7.44
C PRO A 201 -43.47 -0.21 -8.57
N LEU A 202 -42.17 -0.49 -8.68
CA LEU A 202 -41.58 -1.50 -9.56
C LEU A 202 -42.06 -1.41 -11.03
N ALA A 203 -41.82 -0.26 -11.66
CA ALA A 203 -42.09 -0.11 -13.10
C ALA A 203 -41.29 -1.13 -13.95
N THR A 204 -41.74 -1.44 -15.17
CA THR A 204 -41.04 -2.40 -16.05
C THR A 204 -39.56 -2.05 -16.24
N VAL A 205 -39.24 -0.77 -16.46
CA VAL A 205 -37.85 -0.29 -16.61
C VAL A 205 -37.03 -0.47 -15.33
N GLU A 206 -37.67 -0.37 -14.17
CA GLU A 206 -37.04 -0.61 -12.85
C GLU A 206 -36.67 -2.09 -12.67
N LEU A 207 -37.55 -2.99 -13.09
CA LEU A 207 -37.32 -4.44 -13.05
C LEU A 207 -36.23 -4.88 -14.03
N GLU A 208 -36.26 -4.38 -15.27
CA GLU A 208 -35.21 -4.64 -16.26
C GLU A 208 -33.84 -4.13 -15.77
N PHE A 209 -33.80 -2.95 -15.17
CA PHE A 209 -32.60 -2.41 -14.58
C PHE A 209 -32.07 -3.31 -13.46
N LEU A 210 -32.94 -3.73 -12.54
CA LEU A 210 -32.59 -4.66 -11.46
C LEU A 210 -31.99 -5.96 -12.01
N GLN A 211 -32.55 -6.52 -13.09
CA GLN A 211 -32.00 -7.73 -13.70
C GLN A 211 -30.58 -7.54 -14.25
N ARG A 212 -30.29 -6.37 -14.85
CA ARG A 212 -28.97 -6.06 -15.44
C ARG A 212 -27.90 -5.79 -14.38
N ILE A 213 -28.24 -5.11 -13.29
CA ILE A 213 -27.23 -4.74 -12.28
C ILE A 213 -26.86 -5.87 -11.30
N ARG A 214 -27.63 -6.96 -11.27
CA ARG A 214 -27.37 -8.11 -10.39
C ARG A 214 -26.00 -8.76 -10.60
N GLN A 215 -25.41 -8.65 -11.78
CA GLN A 215 -24.07 -9.16 -12.07
C GLN A 215 -22.96 -8.25 -11.56
N HIS A 216 -23.27 -6.98 -11.30
CA HIS A 216 -22.28 -5.94 -11.02
C HIS A 216 -22.21 -5.55 -9.54
N VAL A 217 -23.26 -5.84 -8.77
CA VAL A 217 -23.37 -5.39 -7.36
C VAL A 217 -23.80 -6.54 -6.46
N ARG A 218 -23.06 -6.74 -5.37
CA ARG A 218 -23.33 -7.82 -4.39
C ARG A 218 -24.44 -7.50 -3.39
N LYS A 219 -24.61 -6.22 -3.04
CA LYS A 219 -25.57 -5.78 -2.01
C LYS A 219 -26.53 -4.73 -2.55
N VAL A 220 -27.83 -4.97 -2.41
CA VAL A 220 -28.89 -4.04 -2.78
C VAL A 220 -29.82 -3.81 -1.59
N PHE A 221 -30.05 -2.56 -1.22
CA PHE A 221 -31.06 -2.13 -0.25
C PHE A 221 -32.27 -1.61 -1.01
N PHE A 222 -33.48 -2.08 -0.67
CA PHE A 222 -34.70 -1.65 -1.35
C PHE A 222 -35.43 -0.61 -0.51
N VAL A 223 -35.74 0.54 -1.11
CA VAL A 223 -36.42 1.65 -0.46
C VAL A 223 -37.70 1.96 -1.21
N VAL A 224 -38.82 1.92 -0.47
CA VAL A 224 -40.14 2.36 -0.94
C VAL A 224 -40.38 3.74 -0.35
N ASN A 225 -40.23 4.76 -1.19
CA ASN A 225 -40.37 6.16 -0.80
C ASN A 225 -41.81 6.66 -1.00
N LYS A 226 -42.12 7.83 -0.45
CA LYS A 226 -43.45 8.48 -0.49
C LYS A 226 -44.56 7.74 0.27
N MET A 227 -44.21 7.01 1.32
CA MET A 227 -45.20 6.30 2.15
C MET A 227 -46.20 7.24 2.86
N ASP A 228 -45.88 8.54 2.93
CA ASP A 228 -46.77 9.59 3.43
C ASP A 228 -48.00 9.84 2.55
N LEU A 229 -48.00 9.36 1.30
CA LEU A 229 -49.16 9.44 0.41
C LEU A 229 -50.24 8.39 0.70
N LEU A 230 -49.89 7.34 1.45
CA LEU A 230 -50.76 6.19 1.69
C LEU A 230 -51.29 6.16 3.11
N ALA A 231 -52.56 5.75 3.26
CA ALA A 231 -53.14 5.45 4.56
C ALA A 231 -52.53 4.16 5.16
N PRO A 232 -52.51 4.00 6.50
CA PRO A 232 -51.91 2.83 7.15
C PRO A 232 -52.27 1.43 6.57
N PRO A 233 -53.54 1.11 6.22
CA PRO A 233 -53.86 -0.19 5.64
C PRO A 233 -53.28 -0.38 4.23
N GLU A 234 -53.28 0.67 3.41
CA GLU A 234 -52.75 0.65 2.04
C GLU A 234 -51.23 0.46 2.03
N ARG A 235 -50.53 1.01 3.04
CA ARG A 235 -49.08 0.81 3.19
C ARG A 235 -48.71 -0.66 3.25
N GLN A 236 -49.46 -1.45 4.01
CA GLN A 236 -49.17 -2.87 4.20
C GLN A 236 -49.52 -3.70 2.95
N GLU A 237 -50.47 -3.27 2.15
CA GLU A 237 -50.79 -3.88 0.85
C GLU A 237 -49.67 -3.65 -0.17
N VAL A 238 -49.21 -2.40 -0.32
CA VAL A 238 -48.12 -2.04 -1.23
C VAL A 238 -46.81 -2.73 -0.87
N LEU A 239 -46.47 -2.81 0.43
CA LEU A 239 -45.26 -3.52 0.86
C LEU A 239 -45.31 -5.02 0.56
N ARG A 240 -46.47 -5.66 0.76
CA ARG A 240 -46.66 -7.08 0.38
C ARG A 240 -46.52 -7.28 -1.12
N PHE A 241 -47.14 -6.42 -1.92
CA PHE A 241 -47.04 -6.47 -3.38
C PHE A 241 -45.58 -6.39 -3.87
N ILE A 242 -44.80 -5.45 -3.32
CA ILE A 242 -43.39 -5.25 -3.67
C ILE A 242 -42.55 -6.44 -3.21
N ALA A 243 -42.74 -6.92 -1.98
CA ALA A 243 -42.02 -8.06 -1.45
C ALA A 243 -42.26 -9.32 -2.29
N ASP A 244 -43.49 -9.56 -2.75
CA ASP A 244 -43.84 -10.70 -3.61
C ASP A 244 -43.23 -10.59 -5.01
N HIS A 245 -43.20 -9.39 -5.60
CA HIS A 245 -42.55 -9.20 -6.91
C HIS A 245 -41.03 -9.36 -6.82
N LEU A 246 -40.41 -8.80 -5.79
CA LEU A 246 -38.99 -8.99 -5.52
C LEU A 246 -38.66 -10.44 -5.15
N SER A 247 -39.57 -11.18 -4.52
CA SER A 247 -39.36 -12.60 -4.22
C SER A 247 -39.33 -13.46 -5.48
N ARG A 248 -40.26 -13.22 -6.42
CA ARG A 248 -40.43 -14.01 -7.66
C ARG A 248 -39.41 -13.67 -8.74
N GLN A 249 -39.04 -12.40 -8.89
CA GLN A 249 -38.26 -11.93 -10.04
C GLN A 249 -36.78 -11.66 -9.74
N VAL A 250 -36.40 -11.62 -8.45
CA VAL A 250 -35.09 -11.14 -8.01
C VAL A 250 -34.52 -12.08 -6.93
N SER A 251 -33.72 -13.09 -7.28
CA SER A 251 -33.07 -14.00 -6.32
C SER A 251 -31.89 -13.35 -5.55
N LEU A 252 -32.12 -12.33 -4.72
CA LEU A 252 -31.07 -11.74 -3.85
C LEU A 252 -31.02 -12.45 -2.48
N PRO A 253 -29.83 -12.75 -1.94
CA PRO A 253 -29.65 -13.51 -0.70
C PRO A 253 -30.02 -12.72 0.58
N ASP A 254 -30.07 -11.39 0.52
CA ASP A 254 -30.51 -10.53 1.63
C ASP A 254 -31.38 -9.39 1.07
N LYS A 255 -32.67 -9.39 1.41
CA LYS A 255 -33.68 -8.45 0.91
C LYS A 255 -34.22 -7.66 2.09
N ARG A 256 -33.57 -6.53 2.39
CA ARG A 256 -34.12 -5.57 3.36
C ARG A 256 -34.90 -4.49 2.60
N LEU A 257 -36.21 -4.49 2.82
CA LEU A 257 -37.17 -3.54 2.25
C LEU A 257 -37.48 -2.48 3.31
N PHE A 258 -37.24 -1.21 2.98
CA PHE A 258 -37.46 -0.08 3.89
C PHE A 258 -38.59 0.80 3.35
N ALA A 259 -39.63 0.98 4.16
CA ALA A 259 -40.75 1.84 3.86
C ALA A 259 -40.49 3.22 4.48
N ILE A 260 -40.35 4.26 3.66
CA ILE A 260 -39.97 5.58 4.16
C ILE A 260 -40.77 6.73 3.55
N SER A 261 -40.73 7.88 4.24
CA SER A 261 -41.02 9.18 3.67
C SER A 261 -39.81 10.10 3.82
N SER A 262 -39.10 10.33 2.70
CA SER A 262 -37.95 11.25 2.69
C SER A 262 -38.33 12.68 3.09
N ARG A 263 -39.54 13.12 2.71
CA ARG A 263 -40.08 14.46 3.04
C ARG A 263 -40.31 14.62 4.53
N LEU A 264 -40.97 13.65 5.16
CA LEU A 264 -41.17 13.66 6.62
C LEU A 264 -39.82 13.54 7.35
N GLY A 265 -38.93 12.67 6.88
CA GLY A 265 -37.61 12.46 7.48
C GLY A 265 -36.73 13.72 7.48
N LEU A 266 -36.66 14.44 6.35
CA LEU A 266 -35.89 15.68 6.25
C LEU A 266 -36.47 16.78 7.16
N SER A 267 -37.77 17.05 7.05
CA SER A 267 -38.43 18.08 7.87
C SER A 267 -38.35 17.78 9.37
N ALA A 268 -38.41 16.50 9.75
CA ALA A 268 -38.25 16.07 11.14
C ALA A 268 -36.82 16.29 11.66
N LYS A 269 -35.79 16.06 10.85
CA LYS A 269 -34.40 16.37 11.23
C LYS A 269 -34.13 17.86 11.34
N GLU A 270 -34.65 18.66 10.41
CA GLU A 270 -34.51 20.12 10.44
C GLU A 270 -35.27 20.75 11.61
N GLY A 271 -36.47 20.24 11.91
CA GLY A 271 -37.30 20.67 13.03
C GLY A 271 -36.98 20.01 14.38
N HIS A 272 -35.99 19.10 14.43
CA HIS A 272 -35.65 18.28 15.60
C HIS A 272 -36.83 17.49 16.22
N ASP A 273 -37.79 17.06 15.40
CA ASP A 273 -39.00 16.33 15.80
C ASP A 273 -38.76 14.80 15.78
N ARG A 274 -38.54 14.22 16.95
CA ARG A 274 -38.25 12.78 17.08
C ARG A 274 -39.43 11.88 16.72
N VAL A 275 -40.67 12.35 16.90
CA VAL A 275 -41.88 11.55 16.64
C VAL A 275 -42.07 11.42 15.14
N LYS A 276 -42.05 12.54 14.41
CA LYS A 276 -42.11 12.52 12.95
C LYS A 276 -40.93 11.79 12.31
N LEU A 277 -39.75 11.85 12.94
CA LEU A 277 -38.59 11.12 12.47
C LEU A 277 -38.81 9.61 12.56
N ALA A 278 -39.38 9.10 13.66
CA ALA A 278 -39.73 7.69 13.79
C ALA A 278 -40.83 7.29 12.77
N GLU A 279 -41.87 8.12 12.61
CA GLU A 279 -42.94 7.88 11.63
C GLU A 279 -42.46 7.86 10.17
N SER A 280 -41.35 8.55 9.88
CA SER A 280 -40.78 8.61 8.54
C SER A 280 -40.15 7.29 8.07
N GLY A 281 -39.87 6.34 8.97
CA GLY A 281 -39.14 5.10 8.66
C GLY A 281 -37.65 5.28 8.32
N LEU A 282 -37.15 6.52 8.29
CA LEU A 282 -35.76 6.83 8.00
C LEU A 282 -34.76 6.23 9.02
N PRO A 283 -35.05 6.22 10.34
CA PRO A 283 -34.13 5.63 11.33
C PRO A 283 -33.85 4.14 11.10
N ASP A 284 -34.82 3.38 10.62
CA ASP A 284 -34.66 1.94 10.35
C ASP A 284 -33.69 1.71 9.20
N LEU A 285 -33.78 2.54 8.15
CA LEU A 285 -32.82 2.53 7.04
C LEU A 285 -31.43 2.95 7.52
N GLU A 286 -31.31 3.99 8.34
CA GLU A 286 -30.03 4.46 8.88
C GLU A 286 -29.37 3.41 9.77
N ALA A 287 -30.15 2.74 10.63
CA ALA A 287 -29.66 1.66 11.48
C ALA A 287 -29.14 0.49 10.64
N ALA A 288 -29.89 0.07 9.62
CA ALA A 288 -29.48 -1.01 8.74
C ALA A 288 -28.23 -0.65 7.91
N LEU A 289 -28.14 0.58 7.41
CA LEU A 289 -26.94 1.08 6.73
C LEU A 289 -25.76 1.13 7.72
N ALA A 290 -25.95 1.59 8.95
CA ALA A 290 -24.90 1.66 9.96
C ALA A 290 -24.41 0.26 10.39
N GLU A 291 -25.31 -0.69 10.58
CA GLU A 291 -25.01 -2.11 10.85
C GLU A 291 -24.19 -2.70 9.71
N PHE A 292 -24.65 -2.54 8.47
CA PHE A 292 -23.94 -3.00 7.29
C PHE A 292 -22.54 -2.38 7.18
N LEU A 293 -22.44 -1.06 7.42
CA LEU A 293 -21.17 -0.33 7.37
C LEU A 293 -20.16 -0.78 8.44
N THR A 294 -20.64 -1.38 9.53
CA THR A 294 -19.83 -1.85 10.65
C THR A 294 -19.48 -3.34 10.53
N ALA A 295 -20.42 -4.18 10.11
CA ALA A 295 -20.29 -5.64 10.16
C ALA A 295 -19.93 -6.29 8.81
N GLN A 296 -20.42 -5.73 7.69
CA GLN A 296 -20.35 -6.38 6.37
C GLN A 296 -19.59 -5.57 5.32
N ARG A 297 -19.31 -4.29 5.60
CA ARG A 297 -18.61 -3.38 4.69
C ARG A 297 -17.29 -3.93 4.21
N SER A 298 -16.44 -4.35 5.14
CA SER A 298 -15.07 -4.78 4.86
C SER A 298 -15.04 -5.93 3.85
N GLN A 299 -15.85 -6.97 4.06
CA GLN A 299 -15.91 -8.12 3.17
C GLN A 299 -16.53 -7.76 1.81
N THR A 300 -17.63 -7.00 1.81
CA THR A 300 -18.32 -6.58 0.57
C THR A 300 -17.42 -5.70 -0.29
N PHE A 301 -16.70 -4.76 0.34
CA PHE A 301 -15.76 -3.85 -0.30
C PHE A 301 -14.58 -4.59 -0.94
N LEU A 302 -13.91 -5.46 -0.17
CA LEU A 302 -12.77 -6.22 -0.68
C LEU A 302 -13.19 -7.17 -1.81
N ALA A 303 -14.35 -7.82 -1.69
CA ALA A 303 -14.88 -8.68 -2.75
C ALA A 303 -15.24 -7.89 -4.02
N ALA A 304 -15.81 -6.68 -3.91
CA ALA A 304 -16.12 -5.83 -5.05
C ALA A 304 -14.87 -5.42 -5.84
N ILE A 305 -13.76 -5.11 -5.15
CA ILE A 305 -12.48 -4.81 -5.80
C ILE A 305 -11.94 -6.04 -6.55
N LEU A 306 -12.06 -7.23 -5.95
CA LEU A 306 -11.65 -8.48 -6.58
C LEU A 306 -12.51 -8.82 -7.81
N ASP A 307 -13.83 -8.59 -7.76
CA ASP A 307 -14.72 -8.77 -8.92
C ASP A 307 -14.29 -7.87 -10.08
N ARG A 308 -14.00 -6.60 -9.77
CA ARG A 308 -13.57 -5.65 -10.80
C ARG A 308 -12.19 -6.00 -11.37
N ALA A 309 -11.27 -6.48 -10.53
CA ALA A 309 -9.98 -6.99 -10.98
C ALA A 309 -10.13 -8.23 -11.87
N GLU A 310 -11.08 -9.13 -11.56
CA GLU A 310 -11.39 -10.29 -12.39
C GLU A 310 -11.99 -9.88 -13.75
N GLU A 311 -12.85 -8.85 -13.79
CA GLU A 311 -13.45 -8.34 -15.02
C GLU A 311 -12.40 -7.78 -16.00
N LEU A 312 -11.35 -7.13 -15.49
CA LEU A 312 -10.23 -6.65 -16.32
C LEU A 312 -9.47 -7.80 -17.02
N LEU A 313 -9.57 -9.02 -16.48
CA LEU A 313 -9.02 -10.25 -17.05
C LEU A 313 -10.03 -11.00 -17.95
N ALA A 314 -11.30 -10.60 -17.98
CA ALA A 314 -12.35 -11.34 -18.69
C ALA A 314 -12.13 -11.45 -20.21
N THR A 315 -11.42 -10.48 -20.79
CA THR A 315 -11.09 -10.45 -22.22
C THR A 315 -9.82 -11.24 -22.58
N GLU A 316 -9.10 -11.80 -21.59
CA GLU A 316 -7.77 -12.40 -21.77
C GLU A 316 -7.81 -13.93 -21.55
N GLN A 317 -7.40 -14.72 -22.55
CA GLN A 317 -7.43 -16.20 -22.49
C GLN A 317 -6.06 -16.86 -22.26
N SER A 318 -5.05 -16.10 -21.84
CA SER A 318 -3.73 -16.66 -21.55
C SER A 318 -3.73 -17.58 -20.32
N ARG A 319 -2.77 -18.50 -20.24
CA ARG A 319 -2.58 -19.36 -19.06
C ARG A 319 -2.33 -18.54 -17.79
N GLU A 320 -1.49 -17.50 -17.88
CA GLU A 320 -1.22 -16.56 -16.79
C GLU A 320 -2.47 -15.83 -16.32
N SER A 321 -3.34 -15.37 -17.25
CA SER A 321 -4.60 -14.70 -16.88
C SER A 321 -5.58 -15.65 -16.21
N LEU A 322 -5.64 -16.93 -16.62
CA LEU A 322 -6.47 -17.94 -15.97
C LEU A 322 -5.98 -18.26 -14.54
N GLU A 323 -4.66 -18.36 -14.35
CA GLU A 323 -4.04 -18.54 -13.03
C GLU A 323 -4.35 -17.35 -12.11
N GLN A 324 -4.23 -16.11 -12.60
CA GLN A 324 -4.59 -14.92 -11.83
C GLN A 324 -6.08 -14.86 -11.49
N ARG A 325 -6.98 -15.18 -12.43
CA ARG A 325 -8.43 -15.25 -12.17
C ARG A 325 -8.78 -16.26 -11.09
N THR A 326 -8.15 -17.44 -11.15
CA THR A 326 -8.35 -18.49 -10.14
C THR A 326 -7.88 -18.01 -8.76
N ALA A 327 -6.72 -17.34 -8.69
CA ALA A 327 -6.21 -16.82 -7.43
C ALA A 327 -7.10 -15.73 -6.82
N ILE A 328 -7.61 -14.80 -7.67
CA ILE A 328 -8.57 -13.76 -7.27
C ILE A 328 -9.88 -14.40 -6.76
N GLY A 329 -10.40 -15.40 -7.47
CA GLY A 329 -11.59 -16.15 -7.07
C GLY A 329 -11.44 -16.84 -5.71
N ASN A 330 -10.35 -17.57 -5.50
CA ASN A 330 -10.08 -18.25 -4.22
C ASN A 330 -9.94 -17.28 -3.05
N LEU A 331 -9.34 -16.09 -3.26
CA LEU A 331 -9.26 -15.06 -2.23
C LEU A 331 -10.64 -14.49 -1.90
N ARG A 332 -11.45 -14.22 -2.92
CA ARG A 332 -12.81 -13.72 -2.76
C ARG A 332 -13.69 -14.67 -1.96
N ASP A 333 -13.66 -15.96 -2.28
CA ASP A 333 -14.48 -16.97 -1.58
C ASP A 333 -14.08 -17.08 -0.11
N ARG A 334 -12.79 -16.93 0.21
CA ARG A 334 -12.29 -16.90 1.59
C ARG A 334 -12.78 -15.68 2.37
N ILE A 335 -12.74 -14.49 1.76
CA ILE A 335 -13.20 -13.23 2.37
C ILE A 335 -14.70 -13.29 2.67
N LEU A 336 -15.48 -13.90 1.76
CA LEU A 336 -16.94 -14.03 1.89
C LEU A 336 -17.37 -15.22 2.78
N GLY A 337 -16.53 -16.25 2.90
CA GLY A 337 -16.85 -17.52 3.56
C GLY A 337 -16.67 -17.57 5.08
N SER A 338 -16.35 -16.46 5.76
CA SER A 338 -16.11 -16.46 7.22
C SER A 338 -17.23 -15.75 8.02
N PRO A 339 -18.24 -16.48 8.54
CA PRO A 339 -18.98 -16.07 9.71
C PRO A 339 -18.28 -16.63 10.96
N GLY A 340 -17.69 -15.75 11.78
CA GLY A 340 -17.37 -16.03 13.19
C GLY A 340 -16.77 -17.39 13.53
N ALA A 341 -15.51 -17.62 13.19
CA ALA A 341 -14.69 -18.61 13.89
C ALA A 341 -13.29 -18.02 14.02
N GLY A 342 -12.86 -17.77 15.27
CA GLY A 342 -11.44 -17.64 15.59
C GLY A 342 -10.78 -18.97 15.28
N ALA A 343 -10.42 -19.19 14.01
CA ALA A 343 -9.41 -20.15 13.68
C ALA A 343 -8.08 -19.59 14.22
N PRO A 344 -7.25 -20.40 14.89
CA PRO A 344 -5.88 -19.99 15.19
C PRO A 344 -5.25 -19.56 13.86
N LEU A 345 -4.55 -18.43 13.85
CA LEU A 345 -3.68 -18.04 12.74
C LEU A 345 -2.97 -19.31 12.24
N PRO A 346 -3.30 -19.83 11.04
CA PRO A 346 -2.49 -20.86 10.45
C PRO A 346 -1.14 -20.17 10.22
N GLY A 347 -0.08 -20.68 10.85
CA GLY A 347 1.28 -20.26 10.54
C GLY A 347 1.40 -20.15 9.03
N ALA A 348 1.73 -18.95 8.55
CA ALA A 348 1.61 -18.57 7.16
C ALA A 348 2.40 -19.52 6.25
N GLN A 349 1.73 -20.55 5.73
CA GLN A 349 2.13 -21.21 4.51
C GLN A 349 1.05 -20.91 3.48
N PRO A 350 1.25 -19.88 2.63
CA PRO A 350 0.33 -19.65 1.53
C PRO A 350 0.42 -20.84 0.58
N ALA A 351 -0.76 -21.28 0.14
CA ALA A 351 -0.92 -22.34 -0.84
C ALA A 351 0.10 -22.18 -1.98
N ALA A 352 0.89 -23.24 -2.20
CA ALA A 352 1.92 -23.28 -3.21
C ALA A 352 1.28 -23.11 -4.60
N LEU A 353 1.49 -21.93 -5.20
CA LEU A 353 1.50 -21.81 -6.65
C LEU A 353 2.68 -22.64 -7.19
N PRO A 354 2.61 -23.19 -8.42
CA PRO A 354 3.71 -23.94 -9.00
C PRO A 354 4.94 -23.03 -9.05
N GLN A 355 5.99 -23.41 -8.31
CA GLN A 355 7.21 -22.62 -8.22
C GLN A 355 7.96 -22.72 -9.56
N PRO A 356 8.14 -21.63 -10.33
CA PRO A 356 9.18 -21.60 -11.34
C PRO A 356 10.52 -21.72 -10.60
N ALA A 357 11.49 -22.44 -11.19
CA ALA A 357 12.81 -22.67 -10.58
C ALA A 357 13.41 -21.35 -10.04
N HIS A 358 13.37 -21.18 -8.72
CA HIS A 358 13.75 -19.93 -8.07
C HIS A 358 15.28 -19.84 -8.06
N THR A 359 15.82 -18.85 -8.76
CA THR A 359 17.20 -18.40 -8.57
C THR A 359 17.17 -17.25 -7.57
N LEU A 360 17.62 -17.51 -6.35
CA LEU A 360 17.92 -16.44 -5.39
C LEU A 360 18.88 -15.42 -6.04
N PRO A 361 18.84 -14.14 -5.63
CA PRO A 361 19.77 -13.14 -6.14
C PRO A 361 21.21 -13.67 -6.05
N VAL A 362 21.97 -13.53 -7.15
CA VAL A 362 23.32 -14.07 -7.37
C VAL A 362 24.13 -14.14 -6.07
N GLU A 363 24.42 -15.37 -5.62
CA GLU A 363 25.03 -15.60 -4.31
C GLU A 363 26.56 -15.47 -4.32
N SER A 364 27.19 -15.61 -5.48
CA SER A 364 28.65 -15.61 -5.61
C SER A 364 29.15 -14.25 -6.15
N PRO A 365 30.17 -13.64 -5.52
CA PRO A 365 30.73 -12.40 -6.02
C PRO A 365 31.39 -12.66 -7.38
N LYS A 366 31.18 -11.74 -8.34
CA LYS A 366 31.92 -11.79 -9.61
C LYS A 366 33.40 -11.59 -9.30
N SER A 367 34.19 -12.62 -9.57
CA SER A 367 35.64 -12.62 -9.45
C SER A 367 36.22 -11.37 -10.14
N ILE A 368 37.00 -10.56 -9.42
CA ILE A 368 37.52 -9.30 -9.97
C ILE A 368 38.55 -9.58 -11.08
N GLN A 369 38.40 -8.96 -12.26
CA GLN A 369 39.39 -9.10 -13.32
C GLN A 369 40.68 -8.35 -12.95
N GLU A 370 41.84 -8.95 -13.24
CA GLU A 370 43.16 -8.37 -12.95
C GLU A 370 43.34 -6.99 -13.61
N SER A 371 42.83 -6.81 -14.83
CA SER A 371 42.84 -5.52 -15.54
C SER A 371 42.05 -4.42 -14.81
N VAL A 372 40.94 -4.79 -14.13
CA VAL A 372 40.13 -3.88 -13.31
C VAL A 372 40.83 -3.56 -12.00
N LEU A 373 41.50 -4.54 -11.41
CA LEU A 373 42.30 -4.37 -10.20
C LEU A 373 43.49 -3.41 -10.43
N ILE A 374 44.22 -3.57 -11.55
CA ILE A 374 45.32 -2.67 -11.92
C ILE A 374 44.80 -1.25 -12.16
N LYS A 375 43.66 -1.09 -12.85
CA LYS A 375 43.00 0.23 -12.98
C LYS A 375 42.62 0.83 -11.62
N ALA A 376 42.20 0.00 -10.66
CA ALA A 376 41.85 0.46 -9.31
C ALA A 376 43.07 0.95 -8.51
N LEU A 377 44.29 0.46 -8.80
CA LEU A 377 45.53 0.97 -8.19
C LEU A 377 45.81 2.42 -8.56
N HIS A 378 45.37 2.89 -9.72
CA HIS A 378 45.50 4.29 -10.11
C HIS A 378 44.46 5.21 -9.44
N ALA A 379 43.51 4.66 -8.68
CA ALA A 379 42.54 5.46 -7.92
C ALA A 379 43.15 5.97 -6.60
N ARG A 380 42.70 7.15 -6.16
CA ARG A 380 43.08 7.75 -4.86
C ARG A 380 42.35 7.12 -3.67
N SER A 381 42.28 5.79 -3.60
CA SER A 381 41.57 5.06 -2.54
C SER A 381 42.06 3.63 -2.44
N CYS A 382 41.83 2.96 -1.30
CA CYS A 382 42.08 1.52 -1.18
C CYS A 382 41.32 0.74 -2.28
N PRO A 383 42.02 -0.01 -3.15
CA PRO A 383 41.40 -0.72 -4.28
C PRO A 383 40.44 -1.82 -3.82
N VAL A 384 40.77 -2.49 -2.70
CA VAL A 384 39.92 -3.54 -2.11
C VAL A 384 38.63 -2.94 -1.56
N CYS A 385 38.70 -1.85 -0.78
CA CYS A 385 37.49 -1.14 -0.33
C CYS A 385 36.61 -0.71 -1.51
N LYS A 386 37.20 -0.15 -2.57
CA LYS A 386 36.44 0.30 -3.73
C LYS A 386 35.70 -0.86 -4.40
N HIS A 387 36.36 -2.01 -4.54
CA HIS A 387 35.73 -3.21 -5.09
C HIS A 387 34.57 -3.71 -4.19
N LEU A 388 34.82 -3.85 -2.89
CA LEU A 388 33.81 -4.32 -1.93
C LEU A 388 32.60 -3.40 -1.86
N SER A 389 32.79 -2.07 -1.90
CA SER A 389 31.69 -1.10 -1.95
C SER A 389 30.82 -1.31 -3.21
N GLY A 390 31.44 -1.62 -4.36
CA GLY A 390 30.71 -1.95 -5.59
C GLY A 390 29.92 -3.26 -5.48
N VAL A 391 30.55 -4.32 -4.95
CA VAL A 391 29.88 -5.61 -4.70
C VAL A 391 28.67 -5.43 -3.78
N LEU A 392 28.82 -4.65 -2.69
CA LEU A 392 27.72 -4.39 -1.74
C LEU A 392 26.58 -3.61 -2.38
N PHE A 393 26.90 -2.57 -3.16
CA PHE A 393 25.92 -1.76 -3.86
C PHE A 393 25.12 -2.61 -4.86
N ASP A 394 25.80 -3.38 -5.70
CA ASP A 394 25.16 -4.25 -6.68
C ASP A 394 24.27 -5.29 -6.00
N PHE A 395 24.76 -5.89 -4.91
CA PHE A 395 23.98 -6.83 -4.10
C PHE A 395 22.69 -6.20 -3.58
N PHE A 396 22.78 -5.07 -2.87
CA PHE A 396 21.58 -4.45 -2.30
C PHE A 396 20.64 -3.87 -3.35
N ALA A 397 21.15 -3.36 -4.47
CA ALA A 397 20.30 -2.91 -5.58
C ALA A 397 19.44 -4.05 -6.17
N HIS A 398 20.02 -5.26 -6.29
CA HIS A 398 19.26 -6.44 -6.70
C HIS A 398 18.28 -6.89 -5.61
N TRP A 399 18.72 -6.94 -4.35
CA TRP A 399 17.88 -7.36 -3.23
C TRP A 399 16.68 -6.45 -3.00
N GLN A 400 16.86 -5.13 -3.04
CA GLN A 400 15.76 -4.17 -2.93
C GLN A 400 14.71 -4.41 -4.01
N ARG A 401 15.14 -4.65 -5.26
CA ARG A 401 14.22 -4.92 -6.36
C ARG A 401 13.48 -6.24 -6.14
N ALA A 402 14.21 -7.31 -5.82
CA ALA A 402 13.63 -8.64 -5.59
C ALA A 402 12.65 -8.63 -4.42
N MET A 403 13.02 -8.03 -3.28
CA MET A 403 12.14 -7.89 -2.12
C MET A 403 10.88 -7.07 -2.40
N ALA A 404 10.90 -6.11 -3.33
CA ALA A 404 9.72 -5.33 -3.66
C ALA A 404 8.72 -6.08 -4.55
N THR A 405 9.17 -7.10 -5.29
CA THR A 405 8.37 -7.75 -6.34
C THR A 405 8.14 -9.25 -6.15
N ASP A 406 8.98 -9.94 -5.38
CA ASP A 406 8.98 -11.40 -5.22
C ASP A 406 8.73 -11.82 -3.77
N GLU A 407 7.59 -12.48 -3.54
CA GLU A 407 7.24 -13.02 -2.22
C GLU A 407 8.14 -14.16 -1.77
N ALA A 408 8.69 -14.96 -2.68
CA ALA A 408 9.60 -16.04 -2.30
C ALA A 408 10.87 -15.47 -1.68
N THR A 409 11.45 -14.45 -2.32
CA THR A 409 12.57 -13.68 -1.75
C THR A 409 12.22 -13.06 -0.39
N GLN A 410 11.02 -12.47 -0.23
CA GLN A 410 10.59 -11.91 1.06
C GLN A 410 10.51 -12.98 2.16
N ARG A 411 10.00 -14.18 1.86
CA ARG A 411 9.93 -15.29 2.81
C ARG A 411 11.30 -15.81 3.19
N VAL A 412 12.17 -16.05 2.22
CA VAL A 412 13.56 -16.46 2.49
C VAL A 412 14.29 -15.41 3.33
N PHE A 413 14.06 -14.12 3.06
CA PHE A 413 14.61 -13.04 3.88
C PHE A 413 14.09 -13.07 5.32
N ALA A 414 12.79 -13.34 5.50
CA ALA A 414 12.13 -13.41 6.80
C ALA A 414 12.60 -14.63 7.62
N GLU A 415 12.62 -15.82 7.02
CA GLU A 415 13.09 -17.08 7.62
C GLU A 415 14.55 -17.02 8.08
N GLN A 416 15.34 -16.15 7.44
CA GLN A 416 16.74 -15.92 7.80
C GLN A 416 16.93 -14.78 8.80
N HIS A 417 15.85 -14.24 9.37
CA HIS A 417 15.85 -13.10 10.28
C HIS A 417 16.51 -11.84 9.69
N GLY A 418 16.47 -11.71 8.36
CA GLY A 418 17.02 -10.59 7.63
C GLY A 418 18.54 -10.47 7.64
N PHE A 419 19.04 -9.25 7.46
CA PHE A 419 20.46 -8.93 7.53
C PHE A 419 20.89 -8.55 8.95
N CYS A 420 22.21 -8.58 9.21
CA CYS A 420 22.73 -8.08 10.47
C CYS A 420 22.40 -6.59 10.66
N PRO A 421 22.40 -6.06 11.91
CA PRO A 421 21.98 -4.68 12.18
C PRO A 421 22.60 -3.64 11.23
N MET A 422 23.90 -3.78 10.94
CA MET A 422 24.60 -2.87 10.02
C MET A 422 24.08 -2.94 8.58
N HIS A 423 24.00 -4.15 8.03
CA HIS A 423 23.57 -4.35 6.64
C HIS A 423 22.07 -4.03 6.45
N THR A 424 21.26 -4.17 7.51
CA THR A 424 19.88 -3.68 7.53
C THR A 424 19.82 -2.17 7.31
N TRP A 425 20.65 -1.39 8.02
CA TRP A 425 20.70 0.06 7.83
C TRP A 425 21.32 0.48 6.49
N GLN A 426 22.30 -0.27 5.97
CA GLN A 426 22.87 0.01 4.63
C GLN A 426 21.87 -0.27 3.51
N LEU A 427 21.08 -1.35 3.60
CA LEU A 427 19.96 -1.59 2.69
C LEU A 427 18.96 -0.44 2.78
N ALA A 428 18.61 -0.01 4.00
CA ALA A 428 17.67 1.08 4.20
C ALA A 428 18.15 2.40 3.60
N ALA A 429 19.45 2.69 3.67
CA ALA A 429 20.04 3.91 3.14
C ALA A 429 19.95 4.06 1.61
N ILE A 430 19.80 2.94 0.88
CA ILE A 430 19.68 2.96 -0.59
C ILE A 430 18.25 2.67 -1.08
N SER A 431 17.35 2.25 -0.17
CA SER A 431 15.99 1.83 -0.50
C SER A 431 14.97 2.93 -0.28
N SER A 432 13.88 2.92 -1.07
CA SER A 432 12.76 3.82 -0.80
C SER A 432 11.94 3.33 0.41
N PRO A 433 11.31 4.23 1.19
CA PRO A 433 10.45 3.84 2.31
C PRO A 433 9.35 2.86 1.89
N GLN A 434 8.72 3.08 0.73
CA GLN A 434 7.71 2.18 0.17
C GLN A 434 8.28 0.79 -0.14
N GLY A 435 9.47 0.72 -0.76
CA GLY A 435 10.12 -0.55 -1.09
C GLY A 435 10.48 -1.36 0.16
N LEU A 436 10.98 -0.70 1.20
CA LEU A 436 11.25 -1.33 2.50
C LEU A 436 9.96 -1.77 3.20
N SER A 437 8.90 -0.96 3.18
CA SER A 437 7.62 -1.35 3.79
C SER A 437 7.03 -2.60 3.14
N ILE A 438 7.18 -2.77 1.82
CA ILE A 438 6.77 -3.97 1.11
C ILE A 438 7.72 -5.13 1.43
N GLY A 439 9.02 -4.93 1.29
CA GLY A 439 10.00 -6.00 1.40
C GLY A 439 10.21 -6.53 2.82
N CYS A 440 10.12 -5.68 3.83
CA CYS A 440 10.36 -6.05 5.23
C CYS A 440 9.08 -6.48 5.97
N SER A 441 7.89 -6.36 5.37
CA SER A 441 6.65 -6.73 6.06
C SER A 441 6.63 -8.20 6.47
N ALA A 442 7.13 -9.09 5.61
CA ALA A 442 7.26 -10.51 5.89
C ALA A 442 8.22 -10.77 7.06
N LEU A 443 9.36 -10.08 7.11
CA LEU A 443 10.34 -10.20 8.20
C LEU A 443 9.72 -9.77 9.53
N VAL A 444 9.09 -8.58 9.59
CA VAL A 444 8.49 -8.08 10.83
C VAL A 444 7.33 -8.98 11.28
N GLY A 445 6.52 -9.47 10.33
CA GLY A 445 5.46 -10.42 10.62
C GLY A 445 5.98 -11.76 11.19
N HIS A 446 7.08 -12.28 10.63
CA HIS A 446 7.73 -13.49 11.11
C HIS A 446 8.28 -13.32 12.53
N LEU A 447 9.04 -12.24 12.77
CA LEU A 447 9.58 -11.91 14.10
C LEU A 447 8.46 -11.74 15.15
N ALA A 448 7.34 -11.13 14.77
CA ALA A 448 6.19 -10.99 15.67
C ALA A 448 5.55 -12.35 16.01
N ALA A 449 5.48 -13.28 15.05
CA ALA A 449 4.99 -14.63 15.28
C ALA A 449 5.92 -15.42 16.20
N ASP A 450 7.24 -15.34 15.99
CA ASP A 450 8.23 -15.99 16.84
C ASP A 450 8.19 -15.47 18.28
N LEU A 451 8.12 -14.14 18.46
CA LEU A 451 7.99 -13.53 19.78
C LEU A 451 6.69 -13.95 20.48
N SER A 452 5.58 -14.05 19.73
CA SER A 452 4.30 -14.51 20.27
C SER A 452 4.36 -15.99 20.69
N ALA A 453 5.05 -16.83 19.90
CA ALA A 453 5.26 -18.24 20.24
C ALA A 453 6.15 -18.41 21.48
N LEU A 454 7.19 -17.57 21.62
CA LEU A 454 8.04 -17.52 22.82
C LEU A 454 7.24 -17.10 24.05
N ALA A 455 6.35 -16.10 23.92
CA ALA A 455 5.52 -15.64 25.01
C ALA A 455 4.52 -16.70 25.53
N ALA A 456 4.14 -17.67 24.68
CA ALA A 456 3.28 -18.80 25.06
C ALA A 456 4.06 -19.96 25.72
N GLY A 457 5.39 -19.88 25.78
CA GLY A 457 6.29 -20.92 26.31
C GLY A 457 6.49 -20.89 27.83
N MET A 458 7.31 -21.82 28.34
CA MET A 458 7.63 -21.95 29.78
C MET A 458 8.45 -20.77 30.31
N ASP A 459 8.24 -20.43 31.58
CA ASP A 459 8.80 -19.25 32.26
C ASP A 459 10.29 -19.42 32.68
N ASP A 460 11.21 -19.47 31.72
CA ASP A 460 12.67 -19.44 31.96
C ASP A 460 13.31 -18.23 31.27
N SER A 461 13.58 -17.18 32.04
CA SER A 461 14.09 -15.90 31.54
C SER A 461 15.43 -16.03 30.80
N ARG A 462 16.30 -16.99 31.15
CA ARG A 462 17.60 -17.16 30.47
C ARG A 462 17.41 -17.81 29.10
N LYS A 463 16.51 -18.79 29.00
CA LYS A 463 16.16 -19.41 27.71
C LYS A 463 15.49 -18.41 26.78
N HIS A 464 14.54 -17.63 27.30
CA HIS A 464 13.90 -16.55 26.54
C HIS A 464 14.92 -15.53 26.01
N ALA A 465 15.86 -15.07 26.85
CA ALA A 465 16.90 -14.15 26.40
C ALA A 465 17.75 -14.73 25.26
N ALA A 466 18.14 -16.00 25.34
CA ALA A 466 18.90 -16.68 24.30
C ALA A 466 18.09 -16.85 23.00
N GLN A 467 16.80 -17.20 23.11
CA GLN A 467 15.90 -17.35 21.96
C GLN A 467 15.63 -16.00 21.28
N VAL A 468 15.39 -14.93 22.04
CA VAL A 468 15.23 -13.57 21.48
C VAL A 468 16.52 -13.11 20.82
N ALA A 469 17.69 -13.39 21.40
CA ALA A 469 18.96 -13.07 20.77
C ALA A 469 19.19 -13.81 19.45
N ALA A 470 18.59 -15.00 19.26
CA ALA A 470 18.65 -15.77 18.02
C ALA A 470 17.78 -15.21 16.89
N LEU A 471 16.76 -14.39 17.22
CA LEU A 471 15.92 -13.69 16.24
C LEU A 471 16.63 -12.51 15.55
N THR A 472 17.87 -12.21 15.96
CA THR A 472 18.68 -11.17 15.32
C THR A 472 19.79 -11.80 14.48
N SER A 473 19.80 -11.46 13.18
CA SER A 473 20.86 -11.91 12.27
C SER A 473 22.22 -11.36 12.71
N ARG A 474 23.25 -12.21 12.73
CA ARG A 474 24.62 -11.85 13.10
C ARG A 474 25.50 -11.86 11.86
N SER A 475 26.74 -11.37 11.97
CA SER A 475 27.67 -11.39 10.83
C SER A 475 27.89 -12.78 10.23
N ALA A 476 27.86 -13.83 11.05
CA ALA A 476 28.04 -15.20 10.60
C ALA A 476 26.87 -15.74 9.77
N THR A 477 25.65 -15.28 10.05
CA THR A 477 24.42 -15.71 9.35
C THR A 477 23.98 -14.74 8.26
N CYS A 478 24.54 -13.53 8.24
CA CYS A 478 24.21 -12.50 7.27
C CYS A 478 24.80 -12.80 5.88
N ARG A 479 23.93 -12.90 4.87
CA ARG A 479 24.34 -13.12 3.46
C ARG A 479 25.28 -12.03 2.92
N ALA A 480 25.00 -10.76 3.21
CA ALA A 480 25.85 -9.65 2.78
C ALA A 480 27.26 -9.74 3.41
N CYS A 481 27.36 -10.13 4.69
CA CYS A 481 28.65 -10.38 5.33
C CYS A 481 29.44 -11.50 4.64
N ARG A 482 28.79 -12.63 4.33
CA ARG A 482 29.45 -13.76 3.63
C ARG A 482 29.94 -13.37 2.24
N LEU A 483 29.09 -12.69 1.47
CA LEU A 483 29.43 -12.20 0.13
C LEU A 483 30.66 -11.28 0.17
N LEU A 484 30.72 -10.34 1.13
CA LEU A 484 31.85 -9.43 1.27
C LEU A 484 33.13 -10.15 1.73
N ALA A 485 33.02 -11.14 2.61
CA ALA A 485 34.16 -11.94 3.05
C ALA A 485 34.77 -12.74 1.88
N GLU A 486 33.93 -13.31 1.01
CA GLU A 486 34.37 -14.03 -0.19
C GLU A 486 35.03 -13.09 -1.21
N ALA A 487 34.40 -11.93 -1.47
CA ALA A 487 34.94 -10.91 -2.36
C ALA A 487 36.28 -10.31 -1.86
N GLU A 488 36.41 -10.11 -0.54
CA GLU A 488 37.65 -9.62 0.09
C GLU A 488 38.78 -10.63 -0.10
N ARG A 489 38.50 -11.92 0.11
CA ARG A 489 39.47 -13.00 -0.09
C ARG A 489 39.91 -13.11 -1.55
N ASP A 490 38.98 -13.11 -2.51
CA ASP A 490 39.31 -13.16 -3.94
C ASP A 490 40.17 -11.95 -4.37
N CYS A 491 39.78 -10.75 -3.94
CA CYS A 491 40.47 -9.51 -4.30
C CYS A 491 41.89 -9.44 -3.71
N THR A 492 42.05 -9.82 -2.45
CA THR A 492 43.35 -9.80 -1.75
C THR A 492 44.32 -10.84 -2.32
N LEU A 493 43.85 -12.06 -2.64
CA LEU A 493 44.67 -13.09 -3.27
C LEU A 493 45.21 -12.65 -4.64
N LYS A 494 44.36 -12.05 -5.49
CA LYS A 494 44.80 -11.54 -6.79
C LYS A 494 45.77 -10.38 -6.66
N LEU A 495 45.53 -9.49 -5.70
CA LEU A 495 46.45 -8.39 -5.44
C LEU A 495 47.80 -8.89 -4.94
N ALA A 496 47.84 -9.96 -4.16
CA ALA A 496 49.08 -10.63 -3.77
C ALA A 496 49.83 -11.20 -4.99
N THR A 497 49.11 -11.81 -5.94
CA THR A 497 49.70 -12.28 -7.20
C THR A 497 50.31 -11.13 -8.00
N VAL A 498 49.61 -9.99 -8.14
CA VAL A 498 50.11 -8.79 -8.83
C VAL A 498 51.40 -8.30 -8.15
N VAL A 499 51.39 -8.09 -6.83
CA VAL A 499 52.54 -7.60 -6.06
C VAL A 499 53.71 -8.59 -6.04
N GLY A 500 53.47 -9.87 -6.27
CA GLY A 500 54.53 -10.88 -6.41
C GLY A 500 55.44 -10.64 -7.62
N THR A 501 54.96 -9.93 -8.65
CA THR A 501 55.72 -9.63 -9.87
C THR A 501 56.45 -8.27 -9.81
N PRO A 502 57.63 -8.11 -10.41
CA PRO A 502 58.33 -6.83 -10.44
C PRO A 502 57.52 -5.68 -11.08
N SER A 503 56.87 -5.95 -12.21
CA SER A 503 56.00 -4.98 -12.90
C SER A 503 54.76 -4.61 -12.07
N GLY A 504 54.18 -5.57 -11.34
CA GLY A 504 53.08 -5.30 -10.43
C GLY A 504 53.49 -4.50 -9.19
N ARG A 505 54.71 -4.71 -8.66
CA ARG A 505 55.28 -3.83 -7.60
C ARG A 505 55.46 -2.40 -8.09
N GLU A 506 55.93 -2.22 -9.32
CA GLU A 506 56.04 -0.89 -9.93
C GLU A 506 54.66 -0.21 -10.03
N ALA A 507 53.66 -0.92 -10.57
CA ALA A 507 52.29 -0.41 -10.63
C ALA A 507 51.73 -0.06 -9.24
N TYR A 508 51.93 -0.93 -8.25
CA TYR A 508 51.50 -0.70 -6.87
C TYR A 508 52.23 0.49 -6.22
N SER A 509 53.50 0.71 -6.54
CA SER A 509 54.30 1.81 -5.97
C SER A 509 53.72 3.19 -6.29
N SER A 510 53.10 3.33 -7.47
CA SER A 510 52.42 4.54 -7.91
C SER A 510 51.04 4.75 -7.24
N SER A 511 50.49 3.72 -6.61
CA SER A 511 49.17 3.75 -5.95
C SER A 511 49.21 4.34 -4.53
N GLN A 512 48.03 4.64 -3.98
CA GLN A 512 47.85 4.95 -2.55
C GLN A 512 47.95 3.71 -1.64
N GLY A 513 48.08 2.51 -2.24
CA GLY A 513 48.08 1.25 -1.52
C GLY A 513 46.72 0.87 -0.91
N VAL A 514 46.73 -0.20 -0.13
CA VAL A 514 45.57 -0.67 0.64
C VAL A 514 45.55 -0.08 2.05
N CYS A 515 44.36 0.08 2.63
CA CYS A 515 44.20 0.47 4.03
C CYS A 515 44.75 -0.61 4.98
N LEU A 516 45.06 -0.24 6.23
CA LEU A 516 45.60 -1.16 7.24
C LEU A 516 44.74 -2.42 7.40
N ARG A 517 43.42 -2.29 7.31
CA ARG A 517 42.50 -3.43 7.39
C ARG A 517 42.77 -4.47 6.30
N HIS A 518 42.95 -4.03 5.06
CA HIS A 518 43.21 -4.91 3.91
C HIS A 518 44.69 -5.24 3.74
N LEU A 519 45.59 -4.49 4.38
CA LEU A 519 47.01 -4.81 4.45
C LEU A 519 47.25 -6.12 5.20
N VAL A 520 46.47 -6.41 6.25
CA VAL A 520 46.56 -7.66 7.02
C VAL A 520 46.36 -8.91 6.14
N PRO A 521 45.19 -9.11 5.47
CA PRO A 521 45.00 -10.26 4.61
C PRO A 521 45.92 -10.25 3.39
N LEU A 522 46.31 -9.08 2.88
CA LEU A 522 47.27 -8.99 1.77
C LEU A 522 48.65 -9.51 2.18
N ILE A 523 49.18 -9.10 3.35
CA ILE A 523 50.46 -9.60 3.88
C ILE A 523 50.40 -11.11 4.13
N ALA A 524 49.27 -11.61 4.64
CA ALA A 524 49.06 -13.03 4.85
C ALA A 524 49.03 -13.84 3.54
N ALA A 525 48.58 -13.22 2.43
CA ALA A 525 48.47 -13.84 1.12
C ALA A 525 49.78 -13.90 0.32
N VAL A 526 50.74 -12.98 0.54
CA VAL A 526 52.04 -13.01 -0.15
C VAL A 526 52.98 -14.05 0.45
N GLN A 527 53.61 -14.85 -0.42
CA GLN A 527 54.43 -15.99 0.00
C GLN A 527 55.88 -15.61 0.33
N ASP A 528 56.45 -14.59 -0.33
CA ASP A 528 57.84 -14.23 -0.20
C ASP A 528 58.09 -13.05 0.76
N GLY A 529 59.29 -13.01 1.35
CA GLY A 529 59.69 -11.97 2.30
C GLY A 529 60.06 -10.62 1.67
N GLU A 530 60.29 -10.56 0.37
CA GLU A 530 60.58 -9.32 -0.35
C GLU A 530 59.29 -8.50 -0.54
N SER A 531 58.24 -9.12 -1.07
CA SER A 531 56.92 -8.53 -1.26
C SER A 531 56.31 -8.06 0.06
N ARG A 532 56.46 -8.82 1.16
CA ARG A 532 56.02 -8.40 2.49
C ARG A 532 56.73 -7.12 2.97
N ARG A 533 58.06 -7.05 2.83
CA ARG A 533 58.84 -5.84 3.18
C ARG A 533 58.48 -4.65 2.30
N PHE A 534 58.27 -4.89 1.00
CA PHE A 534 57.82 -3.87 0.05
C PHE A 534 56.46 -3.27 0.46
N LEU A 535 55.47 -4.11 0.77
CA LEU A 535 54.13 -3.65 1.17
C LEU A 535 54.17 -2.84 2.47
N LEU A 536 54.89 -3.32 3.49
CA LEU A 536 55.05 -2.62 4.76
C LEU A 536 55.78 -1.28 4.59
N GLY A 537 56.87 -1.26 3.83
CA GLY A 537 57.62 -0.05 3.52
C GLY A 537 56.80 0.96 2.72
N HIS A 538 56.03 0.49 1.74
CA HIS A 538 55.10 1.34 0.98
C HIS A 538 54.03 1.96 1.89
N ALA A 539 53.40 1.16 2.76
CA ALA A 539 52.38 1.64 3.69
C ALA A 539 52.96 2.70 4.65
N ALA A 540 54.13 2.44 5.23
CA ALA A 540 54.81 3.38 6.13
C ALA A 540 55.11 4.72 5.44
N ARG A 541 55.64 4.68 4.22
CA ARG A 541 55.90 5.89 3.42
C ARG A 541 54.61 6.68 3.15
N ARG A 542 53.52 6.02 2.76
CA ARG A 542 52.23 6.69 2.51
C ARG A 542 51.63 7.31 3.76
N PHE A 543 51.76 6.68 4.92
CA PHE A 543 51.37 7.31 6.20
C PHE A 543 52.22 8.54 6.53
N GLY A 544 53.52 8.51 6.23
CA GLY A 544 54.40 9.67 6.36
C GLY A 544 53.94 10.85 5.48
N GLU A 545 53.69 10.60 4.19
CA GLU A 545 53.20 11.62 3.26
C GLU A 545 51.85 12.22 3.70
N LEU A 546 50.90 11.40 4.17
CA LEU A 546 49.61 11.88 4.67
C LEU A 546 49.74 12.72 5.95
N LEU A 547 50.68 12.36 6.83
CA LEU A 547 50.98 13.14 8.04
C LEU A 547 51.50 14.53 7.67
N GLU A 548 52.44 14.61 6.73
CA GLU A 548 52.99 15.87 6.22
C GLU A 548 51.91 16.74 5.57
N ASP A 549 51.05 16.15 4.73
CA ASP A 549 49.92 16.85 4.10
C ASP A 549 48.97 17.43 5.17
N MET A 550 48.59 16.63 6.17
CA MET A 550 47.69 17.05 7.25
C MET A 550 48.28 18.16 8.13
N GLN A 551 49.56 18.05 8.48
CA GLN A 551 50.26 19.07 9.26
C GLN A 551 50.39 20.38 8.46
N SER A 552 50.71 20.28 7.17
CA SER A 552 50.79 21.42 6.27
C SER A 552 49.44 22.13 6.12
N PHE A 553 48.35 21.36 5.97
CA PHE A 553 46.99 21.89 5.95
C PHE A 553 46.66 22.67 7.24
N ALA A 554 46.91 22.08 8.41
CA ALA A 554 46.63 22.70 9.70
C ALA A 554 47.38 24.04 9.87
N ILE A 555 48.69 24.06 9.57
CA ILE A 555 49.52 25.27 9.68
C ILE A 555 49.02 26.39 8.74
N LYS A 556 48.67 26.07 7.49
CA LYS A 556 48.17 27.05 6.53
C LYS A 556 46.83 27.65 6.95
N HIS A 557 45.96 26.83 7.55
CA HIS A 557 44.65 27.25 8.02
C HIS A 557 44.74 28.15 9.26
N ASP A 558 45.65 27.84 10.20
CA ASP A 558 45.93 28.69 11.38
C ASP A 558 46.56 30.04 10.99
N ALA A 559 47.39 30.06 9.94
CA ALA A 559 48.03 31.26 9.44
C ALA A 559 47.12 32.19 8.61
N THR A 560 45.80 31.94 8.55
CA THR A 560 44.80 32.72 7.77
C THR A 560 45.11 32.85 6.26
N ARG A 561 45.90 31.94 5.68
CA ARG A 561 46.31 31.97 4.25
C ARG A 561 45.52 30.97 3.38
N ARG A 562 44.22 31.20 3.23
CA ARG A 562 43.27 30.32 2.50
C ARG A 562 43.59 30.12 1.00
N TYR A 563 44.46 30.93 0.40
CA TYR A 563 44.74 30.91 -1.06
C TYR A 563 45.96 30.08 -1.47
N LEU A 564 46.58 29.33 -0.55
CA LEU A 564 47.76 28.48 -0.79
C LEU A 564 47.51 26.98 -0.54
N GLU A 565 46.24 26.60 -0.38
CA GLU A 565 45.83 25.22 -0.14
C GLU A 565 45.82 24.45 -1.47
N ASN A 566 46.39 23.26 -1.48
CA ASN A 566 46.21 22.32 -2.58
C ASN A 566 45.13 21.27 -2.23
N ARG A 567 44.60 20.59 -3.26
CA ARG A 567 43.54 19.60 -3.08
C ARG A 567 43.96 18.42 -2.20
N ASP A 568 45.25 18.07 -2.23
CA ASP A 568 45.81 16.95 -1.46
C ASP A 568 45.80 17.29 0.04
N GLU A 569 46.18 18.50 0.44
CA GLU A 569 46.11 18.99 1.82
C GLU A 569 44.67 19.04 2.34
N THR A 570 43.74 19.47 1.50
CA THR A 570 42.33 19.68 1.91
C THR A 570 41.62 18.37 2.28
N ASP A 571 41.91 17.27 1.57
CA ASP A 571 41.30 15.96 1.80
C ASP A 571 42.22 14.96 2.52
N ALA A 572 43.44 15.38 2.93
CA ALA A 572 44.45 14.54 3.56
C ALA A 572 43.92 13.81 4.80
N TYR A 573 43.15 14.50 5.65
CA TYR A 573 42.56 13.90 6.84
C TYR A 573 41.57 12.77 6.50
N LEU A 574 40.77 12.92 5.44
CA LEU A 574 39.85 11.87 4.98
C LEU A 574 40.63 10.69 4.41
N ARG A 575 41.68 10.96 3.61
CA ARG A 575 42.55 9.92 3.06
C ARG A 575 43.24 9.13 4.18
N ALA A 576 43.76 9.81 5.20
CA ALA A 576 44.35 9.19 6.37
C ALA A 576 43.35 8.31 7.13
N LEU A 577 42.14 8.82 7.42
CA LEU A 577 41.08 8.03 8.06
C LEU A 577 40.71 6.79 7.24
N ILE A 578 40.63 6.91 5.91
CA ILE A 578 40.38 5.75 5.02
C ILE A 578 41.54 4.77 5.05
N GLN A 579 42.79 5.21 5.13
CA GLN A 579 43.94 4.31 5.24
C GLN A 579 43.99 3.61 6.60
N VAL A 580 43.54 4.25 7.67
CA VAL A 580 43.48 3.64 9.01
C VAL A 580 42.30 2.66 9.12
N ALA A 581 41.09 3.11 8.80
CA ALA A 581 39.85 2.39 9.11
C ALA A 581 39.21 1.68 7.90
N GLY A 582 39.64 1.99 6.67
CA GLY A 582 38.93 1.62 5.45
C GLY A 582 37.86 2.65 5.05
N GLN A 583 37.15 2.40 3.95
CA GLN A 583 36.08 3.29 3.48
C GLN A 583 34.89 3.31 4.46
N LYS A 584 34.37 4.51 4.75
CA LYS A 584 33.21 4.73 5.63
C LYS A 584 31.94 3.96 5.21
N THR A 585 31.77 3.71 3.91
CA THR A 585 30.64 2.96 3.35
C THR A 585 30.72 1.46 3.62
N LEU A 586 31.88 0.97 4.05
CA LEU A 586 32.11 -0.39 4.48
C LEU A 586 32.30 -0.37 6.00
N CYS A 587 31.22 -0.60 6.74
CA CYS A 587 31.32 -0.91 8.16
C CYS A 587 31.59 -2.41 8.29
N PHE A 588 32.70 -2.79 8.93
CA PHE A 588 33.22 -4.16 8.93
C PHE A 588 32.84 -4.96 10.20
N PRO A 589 31.80 -5.82 10.16
CA PRO A 589 31.59 -6.79 11.23
C PRO A 589 31.88 -8.26 10.83
N TRP A 590 32.39 -8.56 9.62
CA TRP A 590 32.46 -9.94 9.07
C TRP A 590 33.77 -10.73 9.26
N ARG A 591 34.58 -10.46 10.30
CA ARG A 591 35.55 -11.49 10.70
C ARG A 591 34.76 -12.63 11.35
N LEU A 592 34.58 -13.71 10.60
CA LEU A 592 34.04 -14.99 11.06
C LEU A 592 34.92 -15.63 12.13
N ASP A 593 36.16 -15.16 12.24
CA ASP A 593 37.13 -15.61 13.22
C ASP A 593 37.27 -14.53 14.29
N GLU A 594 36.71 -14.83 15.45
CA GLU A 594 37.26 -14.40 16.73
C GLU A 594 38.80 -14.60 16.65
N VAL A 595 39.56 -13.53 16.88
CA VAL A 595 40.96 -13.69 17.30
C VAL A 595 40.93 -14.23 18.73
#